data_AF-A0A1C5ZQH8-F1
#
_entry.id   AF-A0A1C5ZQH8-F1
#
_cell.length_a   1.000
_cell.length_b   1.000
_cell.length_c   1.000
_cell.angle_alpha   90.00
_cell.angle_beta   90.00
_cell.angle_gamma   90.00
#
_symmetry.space_group_name_H-M   'P 1'
#
loop_
_entity.id
_entity.type
_entity.pdbx_description
1 polymer ?
#
loop_
_entity_poly.entity_id
_entity_poly.type
_entity_poly.pdbx_seq_one_letter_code
_entity_poly.pdbx_strand_id
1 'polypeptide(L)'
;MLMRMKDNYYIKKCYGDFVLLKSKKNQEKCKKVLERVGVYGTLKETKEAIIKEMIKDEVNHRKTEPLYKLIPLMRQMYNRFYEENMECCFVG
;
A
#
# COMPACT_ATOMS: atom_id res chain seq x y z
N MET A 1 -11.99 12.44 -5.12
CA MET A 1 -12.26 11.04 -5.48
C MET A 1 -11.43 10.12 -4.60
N LEU A 2 -12.04 9.15 -3.92
CA LEU A 2 -11.35 8.16 -3.08
C LEU A 2 -11.42 6.79 -3.76
N MET A 3 -10.28 6.15 -3.94
CA MET A 3 -10.14 4.82 -4.51
C MET A 3 -9.65 3.89 -3.42
N ARG A 4 -10.36 2.79 -3.21
CA ARG A 4 -9.89 1.72 -2.34
C ARG A 4 -8.99 0.80 -3.14
N MET A 5 -7.85 0.50 -2.54
CA MET A 5 -6.88 -0.45 -3.05
C MET A 5 -6.90 -1.72 -2.20
N LYS A 6 -6.04 -2.67 -2.56
CA LYS A 6 -5.88 -3.94 -1.84
C LYS A 6 -5.65 -3.71 -0.34
N ASP A 7 -6.25 -4.57 0.47
CA ASP A 7 -6.23 -4.54 1.93
C ASP A 7 -6.76 -3.22 2.54
N ASN A 8 -5.87 -2.48 3.19
CA ASN A 8 -6.14 -1.29 3.99
C ASN A 8 -5.61 0.00 3.33
N TYR A 9 -5.22 -0.06 2.06
CA TYR A 9 -4.66 1.07 1.33
C TYR A 9 -5.75 1.81 0.54
N TYR A 10 -5.61 3.13 0.46
CA TYR A 10 -6.53 4.01 -0.24
C TYR A 10 -5.76 5.10 -0.99
N ILE A 11 -6.25 5.52 -2.15
CA ILE A 11 -5.74 6.66 -2.90
C ILE A 11 -6.81 7.75 -2.93
N LYS A 12 -6.45 8.96 -2.48
CA LYS A 12 -7.29 10.15 -2.61
C LYS A 12 -6.72 11.05 -3.69
N LYS A 13 -7.47 11.30 -4.77
CA LYS A 13 -7.11 12.27 -5.80
C LYS A 13 -7.45 13.69 -5.34
N CYS A 14 -6.47 14.59 -5.35
CA CYS A 14 -6.55 15.98 -4.91
C CYS A 14 -5.91 16.90 -5.97
N TYR A 15 -6.72 17.67 -6.71
CA TYR A 15 -6.26 18.78 -7.59
C TYR A 15 -5.03 18.51 -8.49
N GLY A 16 -4.80 17.27 -8.91
CA GLY A 16 -3.64 16.86 -9.73
C GLY A 16 -2.79 15.78 -9.06
N ASP A 17 -2.72 15.80 -7.73
CA ASP A 17 -1.95 14.86 -6.93
C ASP A 17 -2.76 13.65 -6.47
N PHE A 18 -2.03 12.58 -6.13
CA PHE A 18 -2.56 11.36 -5.55
C PHE A 18 -1.98 11.16 -4.15
N VAL A 19 -2.85 11.21 -3.14
CA VAL A 19 -2.48 11.02 -1.74
C VAL A 19 -2.68 9.55 -1.38
N LEU A 20 -1.60 8.88 -0.97
CA LEU A 20 -1.65 7.53 -0.44
C LEU A 20 -2.03 7.56 1.04
N LEU A 21 -3.08 6.82 1.38
CA LEU A 21 -3.60 6.66 2.73
C LEU A 21 -3.57 5.18 3.14
N LYS A 22 -3.24 4.92 4.40
CA LYS A 22 -3.25 3.57 5.00
C LYS A 22 -4.18 3.57 6.20
N SER A 23 -5.16 2.68 6.19
CA SER A 23 -6.03 2.44 7.34
C SER A 23 -5.29 1.61 8.37
N LYS A 24 -5.10 2.17 9.56
CA LYS A 24 -4.71 1.40 10.75
C LYS A 24 -5.90 1.29 11.69
N LYS A 25 -6.08 0.09 12.27
CA LYS A 25 -6.95 -0.08 13.45
C LYS A 25 -6.17 0.39 14.66
N ASN A 26 -6.61 1.47 15.29
CA ASN A 26 -6.06 1.86 16.57
C ASN A 26 -6.65 0.92 17.65
N GLN A 27 -5.80 0.10 18.27
CA GLN A 27 -6.21 -0.87 19.30
C GLN A 27 -6.87 -0.19 20.51
N GLU A 28 -6.49 1.05 20.84
CA GLU A 28 -7.00 1.76 22.02
C GLU A 28 -8.41 2.34 21.83
N LYS A 29 -8.79 2.71 20.59
CA LYS A 29 -10.03 3.46 20.32
C LYS A 29 -11.03 2.70 19.45
N CYS A 30 -10.71 1.50 18.97
CA CYS A 30 -11.52 0.74 18.00
C CYS A 30 -11.96 1.56 16.77
N LYS A 31 -11.27 2.65 16.45
CA LYS A 31 -11.56 3.53 15.31
C LYS A 31 -10.52 3.27 14.21
N LYS A 32 -10.99 3.18 12.96
CA LYS A 32 -10.13 3.17 11.77
C LYS A 32 -9.60 4.58 11.54
N VAL A 33 -8.29 4.75 11.62
CA VAL A 33 -7.64 6.02 11.30
C VAL A 33 -6.93 5.86 9.95
N LEU A 34 -7.17 6.81 9.04
CA LEU A 34 -6.46 6.89 7.77
C LEU A 34 -5.21 7.74 7.97
N GLU A 35 -4.04 7.10 7.95
CA GLU A 35 -2.75 7.77 7.99
C GLU A 35 -2.31 8.14 6.58
N ARG A 36 -1.74 9.33 6.43
CA ARG A 36 -1.11 9.76 5.18
C ARG A 36 0.27 9.16 5.08
N VAL A 37 0.50 8.35 4.05
CA VAL A 37 1.78 7.68 3.80
C VAL A 37 2.66 8.52 2.87
N GLY A 38 2.06 9.14 1.85
CA GLY A 38 2.80 9.91 0.85
C GLY A 38 1.89 10.63 -0.15
N VAL A 39 2.53 11.42 -1.01
CA VAL A 39 1.90 12.17 -2.11
C VAL A 39 2.70 11.90 -3.37
N TYR A 40 2.01 11.66 -4.47
CA TYR A 40 2.60 11.28 -5.75
C TYR A 40 1.93 12.04 -6.88
N GLY A 41 2.67 12.32 -7.95
CA GLY A 41 2.18 13.11 -9.08
C GLY A 41 1.31 12.28 -10.03
N THR A 42 1.52 10.96 -10.08
CA THR A 42 0.75 10.08 -10.97
C THR A 42 0.13 8.89 -10.25
N LEU A 43 -0.93 8.34 -10.84
CA LEU A 43 -1.56 7.11 -10.35
C LEU A 43 -0.58 5.91 -10.41
N LYS A 44 0.28 5.86 -11.43
CA LYS A 44 1.30 4.82 -11.59
C LYS A 44 2.30 4.84 -10.44
N GLU A 45 2.88 6.00 -10.14
CA GLU A 45 3.79 6.18 -9.00
C GLU A 45 3.12 5.81 -7.68
N THR A 46 1.85 6.20 -7.53
CA THR A 46 1.10 5.86 -6.31
C THR A 46 0.89 4.36 -6.17
N LYS A 47 0.56 3.66 -7.27
CA LYS A 47 0.43 2.19 -7.28
C LYS A 47 1.76 1.51 -6.94
N GLU A 48 2.86 1.97 -7.53
CA GLU A 48 4.20 1.45 -7.21
C GLU A 48 4.56 1.69 -5.73
N ALA A 49 4.22 2.85 -5.18
CA ALA A 49 4.43 3.15 -3.77
C ALA A 49 3.63 2.24 -2.83
N ILE A 50 2.39 1.89 -3.19
CA ILE A 50 1.58 0.92 -2.44
C ILE A 50 2.29 -0.43 -2.41
N ILE A 51 2.75 -0.93 -3.57
CA ILE A 51 3.47 -2.21 -3.65
C ILE A 51 4.69 -2.19 -2.72
N LYS A 52 5.49 -1.13 -2.76
CA LYS A 52 6.69 -0.99 -1.92
C LYS A 52 6.34 -0.98 -0.43
N GLU A 53 5.29 -0.28 -0.03
CA GLU A 53 4.84 -0.25 1.37
C GLU A 53 4.27 -1.59 1.84
N MET A 54 3.54 -2.32 1.00
CA MET A 54 3.08 -3.68 1.30
C MET A 54 4.24 -4.66 1.50
N ILE A 55 5.24 -4.62 0.61
CA ILE A 55 6.45 -5.45 0.72
C ILE A 55 7.22 -5.08 2.00
N LYS A 56 7.36 -3.79 2.29
CA LYS A 56 8.02 -3.31 3.50
C LYS A 56 7.32 -3.78 4.76
N ASP A 57 6.00 -3.74 4.82
CA ASP A 57 5.23 -4.27 5.95
C ASP A 57 5.50 -5.76 6.17
N GLU A 58 5.44 -6.56 5.09
CA GLU A 58 5.65 -8.01 5.16
C GLU A 58 7.08 -8.36 5.60
N VAL A 59 8.07 -7.65 5.06
CA VAL A 59 9.47 -7.83 5.45
C VAL A 59 9.70 -7.41 6.90
N ASN A 60 9.07 -6.33 7.36
CA ASN A 60 9.14 -5.94 8.77
C ASN A 60 8.48 -6.96 9.71
N HIS A 61 7.37 -7.58 9.28
CA HIS A 61 6.73 -8.66 10.03
C HIS A 61 7.63 -9.90 10.12
N ARG A 62 8.38 -10.19 9.06
CA ARG A 62 9.34 -11.30 8.97
C ARG A 62 10.79 -10.88 9.25
N LYS A 63 11.03 -9.78 9.97
CA LYS A 63 12.39 -9.21 10.16
C LYS A 63 13.42 -10.18 10.77
N THR A 64 12.95 -11.25 11.40
CA THR A 64 13.77 -12.31 12.00
C THR A 64 14.19 -13.38 10.99
N GLU A 65 13.58 -13.44 9.81
CA GLU A 65 14.00 -14.34 8.74
C GLU A 65 15.30 -13.85 8.09
N PRO A 66 16.17 -14.76 7.64
CA PRO A 66 17.41 -14.38 6.97
C PRO A 66 17.15 -13.75 5.61
N LEU A 67 18.06 -12.86 5.20
CA LEU A 67 17.95 -12.06 3.98
C LEU A 67 17.74 -12.91 2.71
N TYR A 68 18.36 -14.09 2.64
CA TYR A 68 18.23 -14.99 1.48
C TYR A 68 16.80 -15.51 1.27
N LYS A 69 15.94 -15.52 2.31
CA LYS A 69 14.51 -15.81 2.18
C LYS A 69 13.69 -14.56 1.87
N LEU A 70 14.10 -13.41 2.41
CA LEU A 70 13.39 -12.14 2.21
C LEU A 70 13.51 -11.63 0.78
N ILE A 71 14.70 -11.70 0.16
CA ILE A 71 14.91 -11.24 -1.22
C ILE A 71 13.97 -11.92 -2.24
N PRO A 72 13.89 -13.27 -2.32
CA PRO A 72 12.99 -13.92 -3.27
C PRO A 72 11.51 -13.63 -2.96
N LEU A 73 11.14 -13.52 -1.67
CA LEU A 73 9.79 -13.12 -1.25
C LEU A 73 9.43 -11.72 -1.75
N MET A 74 10.32 -10.72 -1.56
CA MET A 74 10.11 -9.35 -2.04
C MET A 74 9.88 -9.32 -3.55
N ARG A 75 10.69 -10.08 -4.32
CA ARG A 75 10.56 -10.18 -5.77
C ARG A 75 9.24 -10.85 -6.19
N GLN A 76 8.85 -11.93 -5.52
CA GLN A 76 7.59 -12.63 -5.77
C GLN A 76 6.39 -11.72 -5.53
N MET A 77 6.37 -11.00 -4.41
CA MET A 77 5.31 -10.05 -4.08
C MET A 77 5.24 -8.89 -5.08
N TYR A 78 6.40 -8.33 -5.46
CA TYR A 78 6.46 -7.25 -6.45
C TYR A 78 5.83 -7.69 -7.78
N ASN A 79 6.28 -8.82 -8.33
CA ASN A 79 5.75 -9.33 -9.60
C ASN A 79 4.26 -9.60 -9.52
N ARG A 80 3.82 -10.27 -8.45
CA ARG A 80 2.41 -10.59 -8.23
C ARG A 80 1.54 -9.33 -8.20
N PHE A 81 1.90 -8.33 -7.40
CA PHE A 81 1.08 -7.12 -7.27
C PHE A 81 1.15 -6.21 -8.50
N TYR A 82 2.26 -6.26 -9.24
CA TYR A 82 2.39 -5.55 -10.50
C TYR A 82 1.50 -6.19 -11.59
N GLU A 83 1.50 -7.52 -11.69
CA GLU A 83 0.67 -8.29 -12.64
C GLU A 83 -0.83 -8.23 -12.32
N GLU A 84 -1.21 -8.23 -11.04
CA GLU A 84 -2.59 -8.03 -10.59
C GLU A 84 -3.14 -6.61 -10.91
N ASN A 85 -2.33 -5.74 -11.54
CA ASN A 85 -2.67 -4.36 -11.95
C ASN A 85 -3.18 -3.44 -10.83
N MET A 86 -3.22 -3.91 -9.57
CA MET A 86 -3.81 -3.24 -8.42
C MET A 86 -5.17 -2.63 -8.79
N GLU A 87 -6.15 -3.50 -9.10
CA GLU A 87 -7.51 -3.06 -9.40
C GLU A 87 -8.03 -2.12 -8.30
N CYS A 88 -8.54 -0.97 -8.72
CA CYS A 88 -9.02 0.07 -7.83
C CYS A 88 -10.55 0.02 -7.80
N CYS A 89 -11.14 -0.10 -6.62
CA CYS A 89 -12.59 0.08 -6.46
C CYS A 89 -12.88 1.51 -6.04
N PHE A 90 -13.76 2.20 -6.75
CA PHE A 90 -14.23 3.52 -6.33
C PHE A 90 -15.08 3.40 -5.07
N VAL A 91 -14.79 4.24 -4.07
CA VAL A 91 -15.61 4.36 -2.87
C VAL A 91 -16.48 5.60 -3.08
N GLY A 92 -17.75 5.35 -3.41
CA GLY A 92 -18.81 6.37 -3.50
C GLY A 92 -19.30 6.81 -2.13
#